data_AF-A0A2P6WGE7-F1
#
_entry.id   AF-A0A2P6WGE7-F1
#
_cell.length_a   1.000
_cell.length_b   1.000
_cell.length_c   1.000
_cell.angle_alpha   90.00
_cell.angle_beta   90.00
_cell.angle_gamma   90.00
#
_symmetry.space_group_name_H-M   'P 1'
#
loop_
_entity.id
_entity.type
_entity.pdbx_description
1 polymer ?
#
loop_
_entity_poly.entity_id
_entity_poly.type
_entity_poly.pdbx_seq_one_letter_code
_entity_poly.pdbx_strand_id
1 'polypeptide(L)'
;MAPTEYSSVFENAIHCSTALQLERRLQIRRLNQMHLGGQFKTLIPFLTSTYQSQIELYQRLIIISTAMLSEPKPGVDYGKLAAEVPEIQAKLEFLDKAIFEVVPLVAATLIDPKPDSKNYVNHLLISQAEKASLVSDIDRDFGKWMYEKNPDYSSAAAKILKTFLEEKGFKCSDEPWE
;
A
#
# COMPACT_ATOMS: atom_id res chain seq x y z
N MET A 1 29.99 17.66 4.57
CA MET A 1 28.61 18.19 4.54
C MET A 1 28.53 19.35 5.50
N ALA A 2 27.88 20.43 5.11
CA ALA A 2 27.70 21.59 5.98
C ALA A 2 26.71 21.25 7.12
N PRO A 3 26.83 21.85 8.32
CA PRO A 3 25.93 21.57 9.45
C PRO A 3 24.43 21.73 9.13
N THR A 4 24.10 22.62 8.19
CA THR A 4 22.73 22.88 7.72
C THR A 4 22.15 21.77 6.84
N GLU A 5 22.97 21.01 6.13
CA GLU A 5 22.53 19.89 5.29
C GLU A 5 22.22 18.63 6.12
N TYR A 6 22.82 18.50 7.31
CA TYR A 6 22.62 17.36 8.19
C TYR A 6 21.28 17.45 8.95
N SER A 7 20.90 18.65 9.40
CA SER A 7 19.61 18.88 10.10
C SER A 7 18.41 18.57 9.20
N SER A 8 18.47 19.01 7.94
CA SER A 8 17.35 18.85 7.00
C SER A 8 17.05 17.39 6.66
N VAL A 9 18.05 16.50 6.69
CA VAL A 9 17.83 15.05 6.43
C VAL A 9 16.97 14.42 7.51
N PHE A 10 17.28 14.65 8.79
CA PHE A 10 16.52 14.06 9.89
C PHE A 10 15.17 14.74 10.10
N GLU A 11 15.08 16.06 9.88
CA GLU A 11 13.80 16.78 9.86
C GLU A 11 12.87 16.21 8.78
N ASN A 12 13.37 16.01 7.57
CA ASN A 12 12.62 15.38 6.48
C ASN A 12 12.23 13.93 6.83
N ALA A 13 13.12 13.17 7.44
CA ALA A 13 12.82 11.80 7.86
C ALA A 13 11.67 11.77 8.89
N ILE A 14 11.65 12.69 9.86
CA ILE A 14 10.55 12.85 10.83
C ILE A 14 9.26 13.22 10.10
N HIS A 15 9.31 14.22 9.22
CA HIS A 15 8.15 14.69 8.47
C HIS A 15 7.53 13.56 7.62
N CYS A 16 8.32 12.93 6.76
CA CYS A 16 7.87 11.86 5.87
C CYS A 16 7.34 10.65 6.66
N SER A 17 8.06 10.21 7.70
CA SER A 17 7.62 9.09 8.53
C SER A 17 6.30 9.40 9.24
N THR A 18 6.11 10.64 9.71
CA THR A 18 4.86 11.07 10.32
C THR A 18 3.71 11.06 9.32
N ALA A 19 3.93 11.59 8.11
CA ALA A 19 2.93 11.59 7.05
C ALA A 19 2.50 10.15 6.69
N LEU A 20 3.46 9.25 6.53
CA LEU A 20 3.21 7.84 6.22
C LEU A 20 2.45 7.13 7.35
N GLN A 21 2.79 7.37 8.61
CA GLN A 21 2.00 6.83 9.73
C GLN A 21 0.54 7.27 9.70
N LEU A 22 0.29 8.55 9.46
CA LEU A 22 -1.07 9.10 9.42
C LEU A 22 -1.87 8.48 8.26
N GLU A 23 -1.23 8.32 7.10
CA GLU A 23 -1.84 7.66 5.95
C GLU A 23 -2.20 6.19 6.26
N ARG A 24 -1.28 5.42 6.85
CA ARG A 24 -1.55 4.03 7.24
C ARG A 24 -2.67 3.92 8.27
N ARG A 25 -2.75 4.82 9.25
CA ARG A 25 -3.88 4.87 10.21
C ARG A 25 -5.20 5.16 9.53
N LEU A 26 -5.22 6.05 8.53
CA LEU A 26 -6.42 6.33 7.74
C LEU A 26 -6.84 5.11 6.93
N GLN A 27 -5.90 4.41 6.30
CA GLN A 27 -6.16 3.18 5.56
C GLN A 27 -6.70 2.07 6.46
N ILE A 28 -6.11 1.85 7.65
CA ILE A 28 -6.65 0.93 8.66
C ILE A 28 -8.08 1.29 9.03
N ARG A 29 -8.37 2.57 9.29
CA ARG A 29 -9.73 3.02 9.62
C ARG A 29 -10.71 2.70 8.49
N ARG A 30 -10.34 2.97 7.24
CA ARG A 30 -11.18 2.66 6.06
C ARG A 30 -11.41 1.16 5.91
N LEU A 31 -10.35 0.35 6.03
CA LEU A 31 -10.44 -1.11 5.95
C LEU A 31 -11.34 -1.71 7.03
N ASN A 32 -11.26 -1.19 8.26
CA ASN A 32 -12.11 -1.64 9.38
C ASN A 32 -13.59 -1.27 9.23
N GLN A 33 -13.93 -0.37 8.30
CA GLN A 33 -15.33 -0.04 7.95
C GLN A 33 -15.87 -0.96 6.86
N MET A 34 -15.01 -1.73 6.19
CA MET A 34 -15.39 -2.68 5.15
C MET A 34 -15.71 -4.05 5.76
N HIS A 35 -16.56 -4.81 5.08
CA HIS A 35 -16.81 -6.20 5.41
C HIS A 35 -16.59 -7.08 4.18
N LEU A 36 -15.60 -7.97 4.25
CA LEU A 36 -15.35 -8.98 3.23
C LEU A 36 -15.68 -10.36 3.81
N GLY A 37 -16.67 -11.01 3.20
CA GLY A 37 -17.12 -12.34 3.59
C GLY A 37 -16.36 -13.49 2.91
N GLY A 38 -16.75 -14.71 3.25
CA GLY A 38 -16.32 -15.93 2.55
C GLY A 38 -14.80 -16.13 2.51
N GLN A 39 -14.27 -16.36 1.31
CA GLN A 39 -12.85 -16.62 1.06
C GLN A 39 -11.92 -15.41 1.32
N PHE A 40 -12.48 -14.20 1.45
CA PHE A 40 -11.70 -12.97 1.65
C PHE A 40 -11.64 -12.50 3.11
N LYS A 41 -12.20 -13.27 4.06
CA LYS A 41 -12.30 -12.90 5.48
C LYS A 41 -10.98 -12.54 6.15
N THR A 42 -9.85 -13.04 5.64
CA THR A 42 -8.51 -12.80 6.20
C THR A 42 -7.80 -11.59 5.57
N LEU A 43 -8.32 -11.04 4.47
CA LEU A 43 -7.65 -9.98 3.72
C LEU A 43 -7.57 -8.67 4.50
N ILE A 44 -8.68 -8.22 5.10
CA ILE A 44 -8.69 -7.02 5.94
C ILE A 44 -7.77 -7.18 7.17
N PRO A 45 -7.87 -8.28 7.96
CA PRO A 45 -6.93 -8.53 9.06
C PRO A 45 -5.46 -8.53 8.62
N PHE A 46 -5.15 -9.15 7.49
CA PHE A 46 -3.80 -9.14 6.94
C PHE A 46 -3.33 -7.71 6.65
N LEU A 47 -4.05 -6.96 5.80
CA LEU A 47 -3.67 -5.60 5.41
C LEU A 47 -3.52 -4.67 6.63
N THR A 48 -4.46 -4.74 7.57
CA THR A 48 -4.43 -3.91 8.78
C THR A 48 -3.25 -4.26 9.69
N SER A 49 -2.92 -5.54 9.85
CA SER A 49 -1.75 -5.96 10.63
C SER A 49 -0.42 -5.53 9.98
N THR A 50 -0.36 -5.58 8.65
CA THR A 50 0.81 -5.12 7.88
C THR A 50 0.98 -3.61 8.00
N TYR A 51 -0.07 -2.82 7.83
CA TYR A 51 -0.05 -1.38 8.03
C TYR A 51 0.28 -0.98 9.47
N GLN A 52 -0.18 -1.75 10.47
CA GLN A 52 0.21 -1.54 11.86
C GLN A 52 1.71 -1.75 12.07
N SER A 53 2.28 -2.80 11.47
CA SER A 53 3.72 -3.05 11.51
C SER A 53 4.52 -1.92 10.84
N GLN A 54 4.04 -1.38 9.70
CA GLN A 54 4.65 -0.22 9.07
C GLN A 54 4.63 1.03 9.98
N ILE A 55 3.52 1.28 10.68
CA ILE A 55 3.42 2.40 11.64
C ILE A 55 4.48 2.31 12.72
N GLU A 56 4.72 1.11 13.27
CA GLU A 56 5.72 0.87 14.30
C GLU A 56 7.14 1.11 13.79
N LEU A 57 7.44 0.68 12.56
CA LEU A 57 8.72 0.93 11.91
C LEU A 57 8.96 2.42 11.65
N TYR A 58 7.96 3.14 11.13
CA TYR A 58 8.05 4.60 11.00
C TYR A 58 8.19 5.30 12.34
N GLN A 59 7.59 4.78 13.42
CA GLN A 59 7.77 5.33 14.76
C GLN A 59 9.21 5.20 15.21
N ARG A 60 9.85 4.06 14.91
CA ARG A 60 11.26 3.85 15.22
C ARG A 60 12.16 4.79 14.45
N LEU A 61 11.87 5.05 13.17
CA LEU A 61 12.60 6.06 12.38
C LEU A 61 12.47 7.46 12.99
N ILE A 62 11.26 7.88 13.39
CA ILE A 62 11.06 9.18 14.05
C ILE A 62 11.91 9.28 15.33
N ILE A 63 11.95 8.23 16.14
CA ILE A 63 12.75 8.20 17.38
C ILE A 63 14.24 8.33 17.06
N ILE A 64 14.76 7.57 16.08
CA ILE A 64 16.15 7.62 15.66
C ILE A 64 16.50 9.03 15.14
N SER A 65 15.70 9.56 14.21
CA SER A 65 15.93 10.89 13.62
C SER A 65 15.87 12.01 14.67
N THR A 66 14.95 11.93 15.62
CA THR A 66 14.85 12.89 16.72
C THR A 66 16.07 12.83 17.64
N ALA A 67 16.58 11.62 17.92
CA ALA A 67 17.81 11.46 18.69
C ALA A 67 19.00 12.09 17.97
N MET A 68 19.13 11.87 16.65
CA MET A 68 20.21 12.40 15.81
C MET A 68 20.21 13.93 15.66
N LEU A 69 19.04 14.58 15.77
CA LEU A 69 18.92 16.04 15.80
C LEU A 69 19.20 16.66 17.16
N SER A 70 19.04 15.88 18.23
CA SER A 70 19.27 16.37 19.59
C SER A 70 20.75 16.47 19.88
N GLU A 71 21.12 17.33 20.83
CA GLU A 71 22.46 17.33 21.41
C GLU A 71 22.83 15.92 21.93
N PRO A 72 24.11 15.49 21.79
CA PRO A 72 24.57 14.21 22.30
C PRO A 72 24.22 13.99 23.77
N LYS A 73 23.43 12.96 24.06
CA LYS A 73 23.02 12.61 25.43
C LYS A 73 23.91 11.51 26.00
N PRO A 74 24.34 11.60 27.27
CA PRO A 74 25.09 10.53 27.93
C PRO A 74 24.32 9.20 27.88
N GLY A 75 25.04 8.10 27.57
CA GLY A 75 24.47 6.75 27.51
C GLY A 75 23.68 6.41 26.25
N VAL A 76 23.56 7.33 25.28
CA VAL A 76 22.95 7.04 23.97
C VAL A 76 24.02 6.54 23.00
N ASP A 77 23.82 5.34 22.47
CA ASP A 77 24.66 4.77 21.43
C ASP A 77 24.14 5.17 20.04
N TYR A 78 24.61 6.32 19.56
CA TYR A 78 24.27 6.85 18.24
C TYR A 78 24.71 5.93 17.10
N GLY A 79 25.82 5.20 17.27
CA GLY A 79 26.30 4.24 16.28
C GLY A 79 25.32 3.09 16.09
N LYS A 80 24.81 2.55 17.21
CA LYS A 80 23.76 1.53 17.19
C LYS A 80 22.46 2.05 16.55
N LEU A 81 22.01 3.26 16.93
CA LEU A 81 20.81 3.85 16.33
C LEU A 81 20.94 4.05 14.82
N ALA A 82 22.10 4.50 14.33
CA ALA A 82 22.35 4.63 12.90
C ALA A 82 22.34 3.26 12.20
N ALA A 83 22.92 2.23 12.82
CA ALA A 83 22.97 0.88 12.28
C ALA A 83 21.59 0.19 12.20
N GLU A 84 20.59 0.64 12.96
CA GLU A 84 19.22 0.12 12.87
C GLU A 84 18.47 0.62 11.62
N VAL A 85 18.84 1.76 11.04
CA VAL A 85 18.10 2.37 9.93
C VAL A 85 18.00 1.46 8.69
N PRO A 86 19.10 0.83 8.20
CA PRO A 86 19.01 -0.11 7.08
C PRO A 86 18.14 -1.34 7.39
N GLU A 87 18.14 -1.84 8.62
CA GLU A 87 17.28 -2.96 9.02
C GLU A 87 15.79 -2.58 8.97
N ILE A 88 15.46 -1.36 9.43
CA ILE A 88 14.10 -0.84 9.35
C ILE A 88 13.66 -0.68 7.90
N GLN A 89 14.53 -0.15 7.03
CA GLN A 89 14.25 -0.02 5.60
C GLN A 89 13.97 -1.38 4.95
N ALA A 90 14.80 -2.39 5.20
CA ALA A 90 14.59 -3.74 4.68
C ALA A 90 13.26 -4.34 5.17
N LYS A 91 12.86 -4.08 6.42
CA LYS A 91 11.55 -4.52 6.94
C LYS A 91 10.39 -3.81 6.26
N LEU A 92 10.50 -2.50 6.00
CA LEU A 92 9.47 -1.75 5.27
C LEU A 92 9.30 -2.31 3.85
N GLU A 93 10.40 -2.54 3.13
CA GLU A 93 10.38 -3.13 1.78
C GLU A 93 9.76 -4.53 1.76
N PHE A 94 10.06 -5.35 2.77
CA PHE A 94 9.44 -6.67 2.92
C PHE A 94 7.92 -6.58 3.11
N LEU A 95 7.44 -5.63 3.92
CA LEU A 95 6.00 -5.42 4.13
C LEU A 95 5.31 -4.89 2.87
N ASP A 96 5.95 -3.98 2.12
CA ASP A 96 5.42 -3.51 0.83
C ASP A 96 5.31 -4.65 -0.19
N LYS A 97 6.30 -5.55 -0.22
CA LYS A 97 6.23 -6.77 -1.03
C LYS A 97 5.07 -7.67 -0.60
N ALA A 98 4.87 -7.86 0.70
CA ALA A 98 3.79 -8.70 1.22
C ALA A 98 2.41 -8.15 0.85
N ILE A 99 2.24 -6.82 0.82
CA ILE A 99 1.02 -6.17 0.32
C ILE A 99 0.87 -6.42 -1.18
N PHE A 100 1.95 -6.27 -1.95
CA PHE A 100 1.94 -6.51 -3.39
C PHE A 100 1.50 -7.94 -3.75
N GLU A 101 1.96 -8.95 -3.01
CA GLU A 101 1.63 -10.36 -3.24
C GLU A 101 0.13 -10.65 -3.10
N VAL A 102 -0.62 -9.85 -2.32
CA VAL A 102 -2.08 -10.03 -2.15
C VAL A 102 -2.92 -9.16 -3.08
N VAL A 103 -2.32 -8.35 -3.95
CA VAL A 103 -3.05 -7.49 -4.91
C VAL A 103 -4.03 -8.28 -5.79
N PRO A 104 -3.68 -9.48 -6.33
CA PRO A 104 -4.66 -10.28 -7.08
C PRO A 104 -5.90 -10.66 -6.26
N LEU A 105 -5.75 -10.90 -4.96
CA LEU A 105 -6.86 -11.19 -4.05
C LEU A 105 -7.73 -9.94 -3.83
N VAL A 106 -7.12 -8.76 -3.69
CA VAL A 106 -7.85 -7.48 -3.64
C VAL A 106 -8.66 -7.27 -4.91
N ALA A 107 -8.06 -7.48 -6.09
CA ALA A 107 -8.74 -7.40 -7.37
C ALA A 107 -9.94 -8.35 -7.45
N ALA A 108 -9.75 -9.60 -6.99
CA ALA A 108 -10.79 -10.62 -6.97
C ALA A 108 -11.98 -10.27 -6.07
N THR A 109 -11.86 -9.35 -5.11
CA THR A 109 -13.00 -8.88 -4.32
C THR A 109 -14.02 -8.09 -5.15
N LEU A 110 -13.65 -7.62 -6.34
CA LEU A 110 -14.56 -6.95 -7.26
C LEU A 110 -15.42 -7.92 -8.06
N ILE A 111 -15.14 -9.22 -8.02
CA ILE A 111 -15.90 -10.23 -8.76
C ILE A 111 -17.20 -10.53 -8.02
N ASP A 112 -18.33 -10.44 -8.73
CA ASP A 112 -19.62 -10.89 -8.20
C ASP A 112 -19.61 -12.43 -8.16
N PRO A 113 -19.76 -13.07 -6.99
CA PRO A 113 -19.74 -14.53 -6.88
C PRO A 113 -20.96 -15.21 -7.54
N LYS A 114 -21.97 -14.46 -7.98
CA LYS A 114 -23.14 -15.00 -8.67
C LYS A 114 -22.74 -15.57 -10.04
N PRO A 115 -23.09 -16.84 -10.34
CA PRO A 115 -22.85 -17.42 -11.65
C PRO A 115 -23.83 -16.87 -12.71
N ASP A 116 -23.36 -16.83 -13.96
CA ASP A 116 -24.16 -16.60 -15.17
C ASP A 116 -24.96 -17.86 -15.58
N SER A 117 -25.72 -17.82 -16.69
CA SER A 117 -26.53 -18.99 -17.11
C SER A 117 -25.70 -20.22 -17.50
N LYS A 118 -24.41 -20.03 -17.79
CA LYS A 118 -23.44 -21.07 -18.12
C LYS A 118 -22.61 -21.50 -16.91
N ASN A 119 -23.00 -21.05 -15.71
CA ASN A 119 -22.35 -21.33 -14.44
C ASN A 119 -20.93 -20.75 -14.32
N TYR A 120 -20.66 -19.62 -15.00
CA TYR A 120 -19.40 -18.87 -14.88
C TYR A 120 -19.53 -17.63 -14.00
N VAL A 121 -18.47 -17.34 -13.24
CA VAL A 121 -18.35 -16.13 -12.43
C VAL A 121 -17.60 -15.07 -13.24
N ASN A 122 -18.32 -14.30 -14.05
CA ASN A 122 -17.76 -13.41 -15.08
C ASN A 122 -18.23 -11.95 -14.99
N HIS A 123 -18.92 -11.56 -13.91
CA HIS A 123 -19.34 -10.18 -13.68
C HIS A 123 -18.56 -9.55 -12.52
N LEU A 124 -18.35 -8.25 -12.61
CA LEU A 124 -17.87 -7.40 -11.53
C LEU A 124 -19.06 -6.83 -10.76
N LEU A 125 -18.82 -6.49 -9.49
CA LEU A 125 -19.76 -5.79 -8.62
C LEU A 125 -19.93 -4.30 -9.00
N ILE A 126 -19.02 -3.76 -9.79
CA ILE A 126 -18.99 -2.34 -10.21
C ILE A 126 -19.56 -2.16 -11.61
N SER A 127 -20.14 -0.98 -11.85
CA SER A 127 -20.66 -0.54 -13.15
C SER A 127 -19.53 -0.18 -14.12
N GLN A 128 -19.87 -0.05 -15.42
CA GLN A 128 -18.93 0.44 -16.44
C GLN A 128 -18.35 1.81 -16.08
N ALA A 129 -19.19 2.71 -15.54
CA ALA A 129 -18.76 4.05 -15.16
C ALA A 129 -17.75 4.03 -13.99
N GLU A 130 -18.02 3.21 -12.97
CA GLU A 130 -17.10 3.04 -11.83
C GLU A 130 -15.79 2.39 -12.24
N LYS A 131 -15.84 1.36 -13.10
CA LYS A 131 -14.66 0.73 -13.68
C LYS A 131 -13.81 1.73 -14.46
N ALA A 132 -14.43 2.53 -15.32
CA ALA A 132 -13.74 3.56 -16.10
C ALA A 132 -13.12 4.63 -15.20
N SER A 133 -13.83 5.05 -14.14
CA SER A 133 -13.28 5.98 -13.13
C SER A 133 -12.06 5.39 -12.44
N LEU A 134 -12.14 4.14 -12.00
CA LEU A 134 -11.03 3.47 -11.30
C LEU A 134 -9.78 3.33 -12.20
N VAL A 135 -9.97 2.97 -13.47
CA VAL A 135 -8.87 2.93 -14.46
C VAL A 135 -8.27 4.32 -14.67
N SER A 136 -9.11 5.34 -14.80
CA SER A 136 -8.67 6.74 -14.96
C SER A 136 -7.87 7.22 -13.75
N ASP A 137 -8.31 6.88 -12.52
CA ASP A 137 -7.60 7.20 -11.30
C ASP A 137 -6.22 6.51 -11.24
N ILE A 138 -6.15 5.23 -11.63
CA ILE A 138 -4.87 4.49 -11.72
C ILE A 138 -3.92 5.15 -12.72
N ASP A 139 -4.42 5.53 -13.90
CA ASP A 139 -3.60 6.19 -14.92
C ASP A 139 -3.14 7.59 -14.51
N ARG A 140 -4.00 8.35 -13.82
CA ARG A 140 -3.64 9.66 -13.30
C ARG A 140 -2.54 9.57 -12.24
N ASP A 141 -2.68 8.63 -11.31
CA ASP A 141 -1.86 8.59 -10.11
C ASP A 141 -0.52 7.86 -10.34
N PHE A 142 -0.48 6.86 -11.25
CA PHE A 142 0.73 6.07 -11.55
C PHE A 142 1.23 6.24 -12.98
N GLY A 143 0.34 6.32 -13.96
CA GLY A 143 0.64 6.57 -15.37
C GLY A 143 1.85 5.78 -15.90
N LYS A 144 2.88 6.51 -16.36
CA LYS A 144 4.09 5.93 -16.94
C LYS A 144 4.94 5.09 -15.98
N TRP A 145 4.84 5.34 -14.67
CA TRP A 145 5.66 4.65 -13.65
C TRP A 145 5.35 3.15 -13.58
N MET A 146 4.13 2.75 -13.93
CA MET A 146 3.73 1.34 -14.06
C MET A 146 4.55 0.56 -15.10
N TYR A 147 5.15 1.25 -16.07
CA TYR A 147 5.82 0.63 -17.23
C TYR A 147 7.34 0.78 -17.19
N GLU A 148 7.89 1.28 -16.09
CA GLU A 148 9.33 1.29 -15.88
C GLU A 148 9.89 -0.13 -15.78
N LYS A 149 11.20 -0.29 -16.02
CA LYS A 149 11.84 -1.62 -16.03
C LYS A 149 11.72 -2.34 -14.69
N ASN A 150 11.82 -1.58 -13.59
CA ASN A 150 11.75 -2.05 -12.22
C ASN A 150 10.83 -1.11 -11.43
N PRO A 151 9.50 -1.20 -11.61
CA PRO A 151 8.57 -0.37 -10.88
C PRO A 151 8.63 -0.72 -9.39
N ASP A 152 8.39 0.26 -8.52
CA ASP A 152 8.14 -0.02 -7.10
C ASP A 152 6.89 -0.89 -6.93
N TYR A 153 6.72 -1.48 -5.73
CA TYR A 153 5.61 -2.38 -5.45
C TYR A 153 4.23 -1.74 -5.63
N SER A 154 4.09 -0.43 -5.38
CA SER A 154 2.81 0.28 -5.55
C SER A 154 2.49 0.48 -7.04
N SER A 155 3.48 0.91 -7.83
CA SER A 155 3.38 1.05 -9.28
C SER A 155 3.13 -0.30 -9.97
N ALA A 156 3.77 -1.37 -9.49
CA ALA A 156 3.52 -2.73 -9.95
C ALA A 156 2.10 -3.21 -9.56
N ALA A 157 1.64 -2.92 -8.34
CA ALA A 157 0.29 -3.26 -7.89
C ALA A 157 -0.78 -2.57 -8.73
N ALA A 158 -0.60 -1.27 -9.01
CA ALA A 158 -1.47 -0.47 -9.86
C ALA A 158 -1.61 -1.09 -11.26
N LYS A 159 -0.50 -1.54 -11.84
CA LYS A 159 -0.51 -2.26 -13.12
C LYS A 159 -1.33 -3.55 -13.06
N ILE A 160 -1.16 -4.36 -12.01
CA ILE A 160 -1.94 -5.61 -11.84
C ILE A 160 -3.43 -5.30 -11.76
N LEU A 161 -3.82 -4.29 -10.97
CA LEU A 161 -5.22 -3.88 -10.85
C LEU A 161 -5.78 -3.38 -12.19
N LYS A 162 -5.03 -2.56 -12.92
CA LYS A 162 -5.44 -2.08 -14.24
C LYS A 162 -5.60 -3.23 -15.24
N THR A 163 -4.60 -4.09 -15.37
CA THR A 163 -4.67 -5.28 -16.24
C THR A 163 -5.84 -6.19 -15.84
N PHE A 164 -6.12 -6.35 -14.54
CA PHE A 164 -7.29 -7.10 -14.09
C PHE A 164 -8.60 -6.50 -14.61
N LEU A 165 -8.76 -5.18 -14.50
CA LEU A 165 -9.97 -4.48 -14.94
C LEU A 165 -10.12 -4.53 -16.47
N GLU A 166 -9.04 -4.31 -17.22
CA GLU A 166 -9.11 -4.14 -18.68
C GLU A 166 -9.04 -5.46 -19.46
N GLU A 167 -8.17 -6.40 -19.05
CA GLU A 167 -7.78 -7.53 -19.91
C GLU A 167 -8.50 -8.84 -19.56
N LYS A 168 -9.11 -8.96 -18.37
CA LYS A 168 -9.73 -10.22 -17.94
C LYS A 168 -11.12 -10.49 -18.53
N GLY A 169 -11.69 -9.52 -19.25
CA GLY A 169 -12.96 -9.70 -19.94
C GLY A 169 -14.18 -9.86 -19.03
N PHE A 170 -14.08 -9.45 -17.76
CA PHE A 170 -15.25 -9.40 -16.87
C PHE A 170 -16.24 -8.33 -17.34
N LYS A 171 -17.52 -8.70 -17.38
CA LYS A 171 -18.65 -7.79 -17.57
C LYS A 171 -18.85 -6.95 -16.31
N CYS A 172 -19.37 -5.74 -16.44
CA CYS A 172 -19.74 -4.88 -15.32
C CYS A 172 -21.14 -5.20 -14.80
N SER A 173 -21.49 -4.67 -13.63
CA SER A 173 -22.77 -4.97 -12.96
C SER A 173 -24.01 -4.47 -13.70
N ASP A 174 -23.84 -3.48 -14.58
CA ASP A 174 -24.86 -2.87 -15.44
C ASP A 174 -24.91 -3.48 -16.86
N GLU A 175 -24.12 -4.51 -17.12
CA GLU A 175 -24.15 -5.27 -18.38
C GLU A 175 -25.08 -6.49 -18.30
N PRO A 176 -25.54 -7.02 -19.46
CA PRO A 176 -26.45 -8.17 -19.48
C PRO A 176 -25.87 -9.44 -18.86
N TRP A 177 -26.60 -9.94 -17.87
CA TRP A 177 -26.45 -11.27 -17.28
C TRP A 177 -27.05 -12.30 -18.23
N GLU A 178 -26.22 -12.86 -19.10
CA GLU A 178 -26.61 -13.92 -20.03
C GLU A 178 -26.39 -15.31 -19.49
#